data_AF-A0A661D9U0-F1
#
_entry.id   AF-A0A661D9U0-F1
#
_cell.length_a   1.000
_cell.length_b   1.000
_cell.length_c   1.000
_cell.angle_alpha   90.00
_cell.angle_beta   90.00
_cell.angle_gamma   90.00
#
_symmetry.space_group_name_H-M   'P 1'
#
loop_
_entity.id
_entity.type
_entity.pdbx_description
1 polymer ?
#
loop_
_entity_poly.entity_id
_entity_poly.type
_entity_poly.pdbx_seq_one_letter_code
_entity_poly.pdbx_strand_id
1 'polypeptide(L)'
;MLQKSPIKQQIVWLDCCYSGELLNFEEADIPSESERDICFIAASREYEKAEEEIHHGVLTEALLQRLDPNPYADDMGIDNYTLEEFINSALKGKPQQPLWKRS
;
A
#
# COMPACT_ATOMS: atom_id res chain seq x y z
N MET A 1 4.11 -17.35 -1.88
CA MET A 1 5.41 -16.65 -1.82
C MET A 1 5.45 -15.58 -0.71
N LEU A 2 4.34 -14.95 -0.30
CA LEU A 2 4.28 -14.17 0.97
C LEU A 2 4.05 -15.06 2.21
N GLN A 3 3.23 -16.10 2.06
CA GLN A 3 2.86 -17.05 3.12
C GLN A 3 4.05 -17.83 3.72
N LYS A 4 5.14 -17.97 2.96
CA LYS A 4 6.37 -18.67 3.37
C LYS A 4 7.43 -17.74 3.97
N SER A 5 7.19 -16.42 3.97
CA SER A 5 8.11 -15.45 4.56
C SER A 5 8.30 -15.72 6.05
N PRO A 6 9.47 -15.49 6.67
CA PRO A 6 9.59 -15.52 8.12
C PRO A 6 8.97 -14.26 8.78
N ILE A 7 8.68 -13.22 8.00
CA ILE A 7 8.17 -11.94 8.50
C ILE A 7 6.68 -12.03 8.82
N LYS A 8 6.30 -11.67 10.05
CA LYS A 8 4.91 -11.71 10.52
C LYS A 8 4.08 -10.50 10.09
N GLN A 9 4.68 -9.31 10.10
CA GLN A 9 4.02 -8.07 9.69
C GLN A 9 4.54 -7.63 8.32
N GLN A 10 3.66 -7.59 7.33
CA GLN A 10 4.03 -7.33 5.95
C GLN A 10 3.16 -6.22 5.36
N ILE A 11 3.79 -5.22 4.77
CA ILE A 11 3.12 -4.26 3.90
C ILE A 11 3.49 -4.63 2.46
N VAL A 12 2.49 -4.80 1.61
CA VAL A 12 2.64 -5.13 0.20
C VAL A 12 1.97 -4.03 -0.60
N TRP A 13 2.72 -3.33 -1.44
CA TRP A 13 2.14 -2.32 -2.33
C TRP A 13 2.22 -2.75 -3.79
N LEU A 14 1.18 -2.39 -4.55
CA LEU A 14 1.00 -2.71 -5.96
C LEU A 14 0.83 -1.39 -6.72
N ASP A 15 1.93 -0.88 -7.27
CA ASP A 15 1.93 0.37 -8.04
C ASP A 15 1.83 0.09 -9.54
N CYS A 16 0.63 -0.29 -9.97
CA CYS A 16 0.31 -0.52 -11.37
C CYS A 16 -1.18 -0.26 -11.65
N CYS A 17 -1.51 -0.08 -12.94
CA CYS A 17 -2.90 0.06 -13.38
C CYS A 17 -3.72 -1.18 -13.03
N TYR A 18 -4.99 -0.96 -12.68
CA TYR A 18 -5.96 -2.01 -12.35
C TYR A 18 -5.57 -2.87 -11.13
N SER A 19 -4.57 -2.44 -10.35
CA SER A 19 -4.04 -3.17 -9.19
C SER A 19 -5.11 -3.54 -8.14
N GLY A 20 -6.22 -2.81 -8.09
CA GLY A 20 -7.38 -3.13 -7.24
C GLY A 20 -8.03 -4.48 -7.54
N GLU A 21 -7.94 -4.99 -8.77
CA GLU A 21 -8.42 -6.35 -9.12
C GLU A 21 -7.66 -7.42 -8.31
N LEU A 22 -6.39 -7.17 -8.02
CA LEU A 22 -5.55 -8.03 -7.17
C LEU A 22 -5.90 -7.90 -5.67
N LEU A 23 -6.87 -7.07 -5.29
CA LEU A 23 -7.41 -7.09 -3.92
C LEU A 23 -8.71 -7.90 -3.83
N ASN A 24 -9.33 -8.24 -4.96
CA ASN A 24 -10.53 -9.06 -5.04
C ASN A 24 -10.27 -10.57 -4.90
N PHE A 25 -9.05 -11.00 -4.55
CA PHE A 25 -8.80 -12.39 -4.20
C PHE A 25 -9.79 -12.83 -3.12
N GLU A 26 -10.56 -13.89 -3.42
CA GLU A 26 -11.51 -14.50 -2.51
C GLU A 26 -10.76 -14.95 -1.23
N GLU A 27 -11.45 -14.88 -0.09
CA GLU A 27 -10.93 -15.32 1.22
C GLU A 27 -10.36 -16.75 1.22
N ALA A 28 -10.72 -17.57 0.22
CA ALA A 28 -10.20 -18.92 0.02
C ALA A 28 -8.71 -19.00 -0.40
N ASP A 29 -8.12 -17.92 -0.93
CA ASP A 29 -6.70 -17.86 -1.35
C ASP A 29 -5.78 -17.18 -0.31
N ILE A 30 -6.37 -16.51 0.67
CA ILE A 30 -5.68 -15.96 1.83
C ILE A 30 -5.67 -17.08 2.87
N PRO A 31 -4.49 -17.57 3.29
CA PRO A 31 -4.44 -18.72 4.18
C PRO A 31 -5.15 -18.33 5.48
N SER A 32 -6.16 -19.10 5.84
CA SER A 32 -6.98 -18.85 7.03
C SER A 32 -6.08 -18.60 8.24
N GLU A 33 -6.20 -17.39 8.79
CA GLU A 33 -5.85 -16.93 10.15
C GLU A 33 -4.97 -17.89 10.96
N SER A 34 -3.74 -17.51 11.33
CA SER A 34 -3.56 -17.01 12.71
C SER A 34 -2.18 -16.41 13.04
N GLU A 35 -1.26 -16.20 12.09
CA GLU A 35 0.10 -15.75 12.46
C GLU A 35 0.69 -14.57 11.68
N ARG A 36 -0.04 -13.97 10.73
CA ARG A 36 0.51 -12.91 9.87
C ARG A 36 -0.46 -11.77 9.71
N ASP A 37 0.08 -10.57 9.85
CA ASP A 37 -0.60 -9.28 9.70
C ASP A 37 -0.13 -8.71 8.36
N ILE A 38 -0.97 -8.82 7.33
CA ILE A 38 -0.63 -8.37 5.97
C ILE A 38 -1.53 -7.21 5.60
N CYS A 39 -0.90 -6.10 5.22
CA CYS A 39 -1.56 -4.92 4.67
C CYS A 39 -1.21 -4.77 3.19
N PHE A 40 -2.19 -4.87 2.32
CA PHE A 40 -2.07 -4.58 0.90
C PHE A 40 -2.47 -3.14 0.60
N ILE A 41 -1.69 -2.50 -0.28
CA ILE A 41 -1.92 -1.15 -0.82
C ILE A 41 -1.97 -1.27 -2.34
N ALA A 42 -3.10 -1.00 -2.97
CA ALA A 42 -3.18 -0.94 -4.43
C ALA A 42 -3.25 0.52 -4.88
N ALA A 43 -2.45 0.90 -5.88
CA ALA A 43 -2.41 2.25 -6.40
C ALA A 43 -3.73 2.70 -6.99
N SER A 44 -4.48 1.81 -7.64
CA SER A 44 -5.71 2.14 -8.33
C SER A 44 -6.81 1.12 -8.11
N ARG A 45 -8.05 1.50 -8.42
CA ARG A 45 -9.19 0.57 -8.45
C ARG A 45 -9.07 -0.39 -9.63
N GLU A 46 -9.83 -1.48 -9.59
CA GLU A 46 -9.89 -2.51 -10.64
C GLU A 46 -10.23 -1.94 -12.05
N TYR A 47 -10.88 -0.78 -12.12
CA TYR A 47 -11.29 -0.13 -13.37
C TYR A 47 -10.54 1.18 -13.66
N GLU A 48 -9.55 1.53 -12.85
CA GLU A 48 -8.80 2.79 -12.97
C GLU A 48 -7.31 2.53 -13.28
N LYS A 49 -6.74 3.42 -14.10
CA LYS A 49 -5.29 3.45 -14.35
C LYS A 49 -4.58 4.09 -13.16
N ALA A 50 -3.40 3.57 -12.84
CA ALA A 50 -2.49 4.25 -11.94
C ALA A 50 -1.83 5.42 -12.68
N GLU A 51 -1.66 6.54 -11.99
CA GLU A 51 -1.01 7.75 -12.47
C GLU A 51 0.49 7.71 -12.21
N GLU A 52 1.24 8.32 -13.11
CA GLU A 52 2.68 8.52 -13.00
C GLU A 52 3.01 10.01 -12.94
N GLU A 53 3.97 10.35 -12.08
CA GLU A 53 4.70 11.61 -12.12
C GLU A 53 5.96 11.43 -13.00
N ILE A 54 6.81 12.45 -13.07
CA ILE A 54 7.96 12.51 -14.01
C ILE A 54 8.89 11.28 -13.91
N HIS A 55 9.01 10.67 -12.72
CA HIS A 55 9.95 9.57 -12.46
C HIS A 55 9.31 8.29 -11.92
N HIS A 56 8.19 8.37 -11.22
CA HIS A 56 7.58 7.27 -10.47
C HIS A 56 6.06 7.33 -10.50
N GLY A 57 5.39 6.23 -10.15
CA GLY A 57 3.95 6.22 -9.88
C GLY A 57 3.58 7.17 -8.74
N VAL A 58 2.38 7.74 -8.78
CA VAL A 58 1.87 8.66 -7.75
C VAL A 58 1.85 8.00 -6.36
N LEU A 59 1.58 6.69 -6.29
CA LEU A 59 1.67 5.93 -5.03
C LEU A 59 3.12 5.81 -4.55
N THR A 60 4.05 5.43 -5.44
CA THR A 60 5.48 5.35 -5.12
C THR A 60 6.03 6.68 -4.62
N GLU A 61 5.66 7.79 -5.24
CA GLU A 61 6.09 9.13 -4.81
C GLU A 61 5.65 9.44 -3.37
N ALA A 62 4.38 9.15 -3.02
CA ALA A 62 3.90 9.32 -1.65
C ALA A 62 4.60 8.37 -0.65
N LEU A 63 4.90 7.14 -1.06
CA LEU A 63 5.65 6.18 -0.25
C LEU A 63 7.07 6.67 0.03
N LEU A 64 7.78 7.19 -0.98
CA LEU A 64 9.13 7.71 -0.81
C LEU A 64 9.17 8.88 0.18
N GLN A 65 8.17 9.77 0.12
CA GLN A 65 8.06 10.88 1.07
C GLN A 65 7.84 10.41 2.51
N ARG A 66 7.00 9.40 2.74
CA ARG A 66 6.71 8.90 4.10
C ARG A 66 7.80 8.00 4.67
N LEU A 67 8.47 7.22 3.81
CA LEU A 67 9.50 6.24 4.17
C LEU A 67 10.92 6.83 4.14
N ASP A 68 11.07 8.14 3.93
CA ASP A 68 12.37 8.81 3.97
C ASP A 68 13.04 8.58 5.34
N PRO A 69 14.20 7.90 5.39
CA PRO A 69 14.90 7.61 6.64
C PRO A 69 15.63 8.83 7.22
N ASN A 70 15.47 10.01 6.63
CA ASN A 70 16.08 11.25 7.11
C ASN A 70 15.74 11.49 8.59
N PRO A 71 16.75 11.69 9.47
CA PRO A 71 16.54 11.88 10.92
C PRO A 71 15.79 13.17 11.29
N TYR A 72 15.46 14.02 10.30
CA TYR A 72 14.59 15.18 10.48
C TYR A 72 13.13 14.92 10.05
N ALA A 73 12.83 13.74 9.50
CA ALA A 73 11.47 13.27 9.31
C ALA A 73 10.89 12.90 10.69
N ASP A 74 9.60 13.19 10.87
CA ASP A 74 8.83 13.03 12.10
C ASP A 74 9.20 11.78 12.93
N ASP A 75 9.36 11.93 14.25
CA ASP A 75 9.61 10.85 15.23
C ASP A 75 8.46 9.83 15.30
N MET A 76 7.33 10.08 14.60
CA MET A 76 6.26 9.09 14.45
C MET A 76 6.72 7.85 13.69
N GLY A 77 6.75 6.73 14.42
CA GLY A 77 6.97 5.40 13.87
C GLY A 77 6.07 5.10 12.66
N ILE A 78 6.58 4.23 11.78
CA ILE A 78 5.90 3.86 10.54
C ILE A 78 5.20 2.52 10.75
N ASP A 79 3.89 2.53 10.63
CA ASP A 79 3.03 1.34 10.57
C ASP A 79 2.00 1.48 9.45
N ASN A 80 1.14 0.48 9.28
CA ASN A 80 0.12 0.48 8.24
C ASN A 80 -0.97 1.55 8.42
N TYR A 81 -1.18 2.10 9.63
CA TYR A 81 -2.19 3.12 9.89
C TYR A 81 -1.65 4.53 9.61
N THR A 82 -0.47 4.82 10.13
CA THR A 82 0.24 6.09 9.90
C THR A 82 0.61 6.25 8.42
N LEU A 83 0.93 5.15 7.72
CA LEU A 83 1.14 5.15 6.28
C LEU A 83 -0.16 5.43 5.51
N GLU A 84 -1.28 4.82 5.92
CA GLU A 84 -2.59 5.08 5.31
C GLU A 84 -3.02 6.53 5.47
N GLU A 85 -2.92 7.08 6.68
CA GLU A 85 -3.26 8.47 6.94
C GLU A 85 -2.43 9.44 6.09
N PHE A 86 -1.10 9.23 6.05
CA PHE A 86 -0.22 10.07 5.24
C PHE A 86 -0.56 10.01 3.76
N ILE A 87 -0.67 8.79 3.19
CA ILE A 87 -0.89 8.61 1.75
C ILE A 87 -2.25 9.15 1.34
N ASN A 88 -3.31 8.88 2.12
CA ASN A 88 -4.65 9.41 1.84
C ASN A 88 -4.67 10.95 1.91
N SER A 89 -3.88 11.54 2.80
CA SER A 89 -3.71 13.00 2.87
C SER A 89 -2.94 13.54 1.66
N ALA A 90 -1.80 12.93 1.31
CA ALA A 90 -0.95 13.33 0.20
C ALA A 90 -1.65 13.23 -1.16
N LEU A 91 -2.51 12.24 -1.32
CA LEU A 91 -3.26 12.00 -2.55
C LEU A 91 -4.65 12.62 -2.55
N LYS A 92 -5.02 13.37 -1.51
CA LYS A 92 -6.34 14.00 -1.41
C LYS A 92 -6.59 14.93 -2.60
N GLY A 93 -7.64 14.65 -3.37
CA GLY A 93 -8.01 15.44 -4.55
C GLY A 93 -7.21 15.12 -5.82
N LYS A 94 -6.26 14.17 -5.76
CA LYS A 94 -5.69 13.55 -6.96
C LYS A 94 -6.72 12.57 -7.56
N PRO A 95 -6.72 12.36 -8.89
CA PRO A 95 -7.64 11.42 -9.52
C PRO A 95 -7.45 9.98 -9.03
N GLN A 96 -6.20 9.61 -8.68
CA GLN A 96 -5.88 8.33 -8.05
C GLN A 96 -6.13 8.34 -6.54
N GLN A 97 -6.84 7.32 -6.03
CA GLN A 97 -7.01 7.05 -4.60
C GLN A 97 -6.68 5.58 -4.29
N PRO A 98 -5.67 5.29 -3.45
CA PRO A 98 -5.27 3.93 -3.15
C PRO A 98 -6.35 3.13 -2.42
N LEU A 99 -6.32 1.81 -2.61
CA LEU A 99 -7.14 0.85 -1.88
C LEU A 99 -6.31 0.09 -0.85
N TRP A 100 -6.92 -0.19 0.30
CA TRP A 100 -6.28 -0.84 1.43
C TRP A 100 -7.03 -2.13 1.77
N LYS A 101 -6.30 -3.25 1.95
CA LYS A 101 -6.86 -4.52 2.44
C LYS A 101 -5.97 -5.07 3.55
N ARG A 102 -6.57 -5.50 4.65
CA ARG A 102 -5.86 -6.08 5.80
C ARG A 102 -6.39 -7.50 6.05
N SER A 103 -5.52 -8.40 6.51
CA SER A 103 -5.84 -9.78 6.89
C SER A 103 -5.08 -10.18 8.14
#